data_AF-A0A2D4TSW1-F1
#
_entry.id   AF-A0A2D4TSW1-F1
#
_cell.length_a   1.000
_cell.length_b   1.000
_cell.length_c   1.000
_cell.angle_alpha   90.00
_cell.angle_beta   90.00
_cell.angle_gamma   90.00
#
_symmetry.space_group_name_H-M   'P 1'
#
loop_
_entity.id
_entity.type
_entity.pdbx_description
1 polymer ?
#
loop_
_entity_poly.entity_id
_entity_poly.type
_entity_poly.pdbx_seq_one_letter_code
_entity_poly.pdbx_strand_id
1 'polypeptide(L)' 'MREEHKRPNPKTGQPFEKGFTDENGRVFFSYVGKIGNDGWYLEEWKKDMASYEAKLERQGHES' A
#
# COMPACT_ATOMS: atom_id res chain seq x y z
N MET A 1 -10.83 -7.74 -2.13
CA MET A 1 -10.39 -6.81 -3.19
C MET A 1 -10.08 -7.64 -4.42
N ARG A 2 -10.48 -7.20 -5.61
CA ARG A 2 -10.21 -7.94 -6.86
C ARG A 2 -8.81 -7.62 -7.38
N GLU A 3 -8.06 -8.61 -7.83
CA GLU A 3 -6.69 -8.41 -8.26
C GLU A 3 -6.59 -7.56 -9.53
N GLU A 4 -7.62 -7.59 -10.39
CA GLU A 4 -7.75 -6.77 -11.61
C GLU A 4 -7.69 -5.25 -11.37
N HIS A 5 -8.04 -4.80 -10.16
CA HIS A 5 -8.02 -3.39 -9.79
C HIS A 5 -6.80 -3.02 -8.92
N LYS A 6 -5.89 -3.95 -8.64
CA LYS A 6 -4.62 -3.64 -7.97
C LYS A 6 -3.63 -3.16 -9.01
N ARG A 7 -3.03 -1.99 -8.77
CA ARG A 7 -2.06 -1.41 -9.69
C ARG A 7 -0.80 -2.30 -9.76
N PRO A 8 -0.37 -2.75 -10.96
CA PRO A 8 0.87 -3.49 -11.09
C PRO A 8 2.07 -2.55 -10.88
N ASN A 9 3.06 -3.02 -10.12
CA ASN A 9 4.32 -2.34 -9.91
C ASN A 9 5.10 -2.34 -11.24
N PRO A 10 5.56 -1.18 -11.74
CA PRO A 10 6.31 -1.11 -12.99
C PRO A 10 7.64 -1.89 -12.96
N LYS A 11 8.18 -2.18 -11.77
CA LYS A 11 9.46 -2.90 -11.62
C LYS A 11 9.30 -4.42 -11.68
N THR A 12 8.26 -4.97 -11.06
CA THR A 12 8.06 -6.42 -10.94
C THR A 12 6.93 -6.94 -11.83
N GLY A 13 6.06 -6.06 -12.34
CA GLY A 13 4.83 -6.42 -13.04
C GLY A 13 3.74 -6.98 -12.13
N GLN A 14 3.98 -7.06 -10.82
CA GLN A 14 3.08 -7.61 -9.82
C GLN A 14 2.49 -6.50 -8.94
N PRO A 15 1.31 -6.69 -8.32
CA PRO A 15 0.75 -5.71 -7.39
C PRO A 15 1.76 -5.29 -6.31
N PHE A 16 1.73 -4.03 -5.89
CA PHE A 16 2.48 -3.57 -4.72
C PHE A 16 2.18 -4.42 -3.48
N GLU A 17 3.24 -4.82 -2.80
CA GLU A 17 3.18 -5.61 -1.57
C GLU A 17 3.40 -4.73 -0.35
N LYS A 18 2.77 -5.12 0.77
CA LYS A 18 2.88 -4.43 2.05
C LYS A 18 4.35 -4.39 2.51
N GLY A 19 4.85 -3.19 2.78
CA GLY A 19 6.26 -2.93 3.10
C GLY A 19 7.12 -2.53 1.90
N PHE A 20 6.56 -2.45 0.68
CA PHE A 20 7.31 -2.01 -0.49
C PHE A 20 7.71 -0.53 -0.39
N THR A 21 8.99 -0.23 -0.57
CA THR A 21 9.50 1.15 -0.56
C THR A 21 9.71 1.67 -1.98
N ASP A 22 9.05 2.77 -2.30
CA ASP A 22 9.20 3.46 -3.59
C ASP A 22 10.50 4.30 -3.65
N GLU A 23 10.87 4.78 -4.84
CA GLU A 23 12.07 5.62 -5.04
C GLU A 23 12.05 6.92 -4.22
N ASN A 24 10.85 7.36 -3.84
CA ASN A 24 10.64 8.53 -2.98
C ASN A 24 10.83 8.23 -1.48
N GLY A 25 11.19 6.99 -1.09
CA GLY A 25 11.31 6.57 0.31
C GLY A 25 9.99 6.30 1.02
N ARG A 26 8.87 6.32 0.28
CA ARG A 26 7.53 6.01 0.81
C ARG A 26 7.32 4.52 0.89
N VAL A 27 6.68 4.06 1.96
CA VAL A 27 6.40 2.64 2.21
C VAL A 27 4.94 2.33 1.95
N PHE A 28 4.66 1.38 1.06
CA PHE A 28 3.32 0.90 0.76
C PHE A 28 2.76 0.15 1.97
N PHE A 29 1.61 0.61 2.48
CA PHE A 29 0.97 0.00 3.64
C PHE A 29 -0.05 -1.05 3.22
N SER A 30 -1.04 -0.67 2.40
CA SER A 30 -2.05 -1.58 1.87
C SER A 30 -2.87 -0.93 0.77
N TYR A 31 -3.59 -1.76 0.00
CA TYR A 31 -4.70 -1.27 -0.80
C TYR A 31 -5.87 -0.90 0.11
N VAL A 32 -6.53 0.20 -0.21
CA VAL A 32 -7.79 0.62 0.40
C VAL A 32 -8.91 0.01 -0.45
N GLY A 33 -9.98 -0.47 0.19
CA GLY A 33 -11.15 -1.07 -0.49
C GLY A 33 -12.01 -0.07 -1.28
N LYS A 34 -11.43 1.06 -1.70
CA LYS A 34 -12.06 2.14 -2.45
C LYS A 34 -11.36 2.29 -3.79
N ILE A 35 -12.13 2.25 -4.87
CA ILE A 35 -11.63 2.49 -6.23
C ILE A 35 -11.60 4.01 -6.47
N GLY A 36 -10.48 4.52 -6.95
CA GLY A 36 -10.33 5.91 -7.39
C GLY A 36 -11.01 6.16 -8.74
N ASN A 37 -11.02 7.41 -9.19
CA ASN A 37 -11.59 7.76 -10.50
C ASN A 37 -10.84 7.10 -11.67
N ASP A 38 -9.60 6.67 -11.43
CA ASP A 38 -8.70 6.04 -12.38
C ASP A 38 -8.99 4.53 -12.59
N GLY A 39 -9.97 3.96 -11.86
CA GLY A 39 -10.34 2.54 -11.94
C GLY A 39 -9.45 1.59 -11.12
N TRP A 40 -8.47 2.13 -10.38
CA TRP A 40 -7.57 1.39 -9.51
C TRP A 40 -7.96 1.54 -8.03
N TYR A 41 -7.61 0.54 -7.21
CA TYR A 41 -7.72 0.69 -5.76
C TYR A 41 -6.82 1.83 -5.28
N LEU A 42 -7.35 2.65 -4.38
CA LEU A 42 -6.56 3.65 -3.68
C LEU A 42 -5.48 2.94 -2.86
N GLU A 43 -4.27 3.45 -2.97
CA GLU A 43 -3.08 2.88 -2.34
C GLU A 43 -2.75 3.73 -1.12
N GLU A 44 -2.66 3.09 0.05
CA GLU A 44 -2.18 3.79 1.24
C GLU A 44 -0.67 3.72 1.32
N TRP A 45 -0.03 4.88 1.18
CA TRP A 45 1.41 5.05 1.32
C TRP A 45 1.74 5.76 2.63
N LYS A 46 2.87 5.38 3.22
CA LYS A 46 3.46 6.04 4.39
C LYS A 46 4.70 6.79 3.96
N LYS A 47 4.90 7.96 4.56
CA LYS A 47 6.04 8.84 4.24
C LYS A 47 7.40 8.18 4.54
N ASP A 48 7.45 7.30 5.53
CA ASP A 48 8.66 6.65 6.02
C ASP A 48 8.30 5.32 6.72
N MET A 49 9.33 4.49 6.94
CA MET A 49 9.20 3.20 7.63
C MET A 49 8.68 3.37 9.06
N ALA A 50 9.12 4.41 9.78
CA ALA A 50 8.65 4.67 11.14
C ALA A 50 7.13 4.89 11.21
N SER A 51 6.56 5.60 10.23
CA SER A 51 5.12 5.81 10.11
C SER A 51 4.37 4.55 9.69
N TYR A 52 5.03 3.67 8.95
CA TYR A 52 4.52 2.33 8.60
C TYR A 52 4.47 1.44 9.84
N GLU A 53 5.56 1.36 10.60
CA GLU A 53 5.67 0.59 11.84
C GLU A 53 4.68 1.07 12.88
N ALA A 54 4.62 2.39 13.15
CA ALA A 54 3.67 2.95 14.11
C ALA A 54 2.21 2.62 13.76
N LYS A 55 1.86 2.57 12.47
CA LYS A 55 0.51 2.15 12.04
C LYS A 55 0.33 0.64 12.17
N LEU A 56 1.36 -0.14 11.86
CA LEU A 56 1.36 -1.59 12.00
C LEU A 56 1.07 -1.99 13.45
N GLU A 57 1.78 -1.36 14.40
CA GLU A 57 1.59 -1.58 15.83
C GLU A 57 0.19 -1.19 16.28
N ARG A 58 -0.32 -0.02 15.84
CA ARG A 58 -1.70 0.40 16.15
C ARG A 58 -2.72 -0.63 15.67
N GLN A 59 -2.53 -1.20 14.48
CA GLN A 59 -3.46 -2.16 13.89
C GLN A 59 -3.37 -3.55 14.53
N GLY A 60 -2.18 -3.94 15.01
CA GLY A 60 -1.96 -5.20 15.71
C GLY A 60 -2.43 -5.21 17.16
N HIS A 61 -2.55 -4.04 17.80
CA HIS A 61 -3.02 -3.92 19.18
C HIS A 61 -4.56 -3.99 19.32
N GLU A 62 -5.30 -3.97 18.21
CA GLU A 62 -6.76 -4.16 18.17
C GLU A 62 -7.17 -5.62 17.90
N SER A 63 -6.25 -6.60 18.04
CA SER A 63 -6.52 -8.04 17.85
C SER A 63 -6.73 -8.80 19.16
#